data_AF-A0A091DKJ9-F1
#
_entry.id   AF-A0A091DKJ9-F1
#
_cell.length_a   1.000
_cell.length_b   1.000
_cell.length_c   1.000
_cell.angle_alpha   90.00
_cell.angle_beta   90.00
_cell.angle_gamma   90.00
#
_symmetry.space_group_name_H-M   'P 1'
#
loop_
_entity.id
_entity.type
_entity.pdbx_description
1 polymer ?
#
loop_
_entity_poly.entity_id
_entity_poly.type
_entity_poly.pdbx_seq_one_letter_code
_entity_poly.pdbx_strand_id
1 'polypeptide(L)'
;MKLCRYRKFPQYHYPVIADDCLNASIHFPRTLKTYGVDPSRVVVCGDSTGGAAVTHITQVLLGQTDLPQIRAQILIYPIVQSINFQLPSTQQYQNVPFLTQDFLMMCLCKYMAIDPSWKDAILKGVYIPPDVWKKYRKWLSYDNIPKSFKNKYREPHFPGPFNEAAYLEMKHLFVVENQSLLADDEIIAQLPEAFLVSCESDVLRDHTLLYKKRLEDQGVPGNILEKLNICYMPNFARFLHERVFRKTNDPKVVVTNLLYGTIPVRLFQPKVTSSRSRRGIIYYHGGAGLLGSLDFYHNVCSFLARETDSVLLAVGYRKLPQCHYPVIASDCLNASIHFLRTLKTYGVDPSRVVVCGDSIGGGLGVYISQILLGQKDLPQIRAQILIYPIIQCINFQLPSTQQYQNIPFLTRDFMMMCLCKYLVIDPCWRDAILKGLCIPPDFWMKYQKWLSADNIPKSFKNKYQEPHFPGPFNEAAYLETKHLFDIENEPLLADDEIIAQLPEAFLVSCESDILRDDTLLYKKRLEDQGIPVTWYHVKDGFHACILLFDRKPFSFPCSQKILDAVVRYIKSI
;
A
#
# COMPACT_ATOMS: atom_id res chain seq x y z
N MET A 1 20.80 14.37 8.38
CA MET A 1 19.99 15.06 7.35
C MET A 1 19.63 16.46 7.86
N LYS A 2 20.27 17.51 7.34
CA LYS A 2 19.73 18.87 7.48
C LYS A 2 18.59 19.00 6.47
N LEU A 3 17.37 19.20 6.94
CA LEU A 3 16.22 19.47 6.07
C LEU A 3 16.29 20.94 5.63
N CYS A 4 16.45 21.18 4.32
CA CYS A 4 16.30 22.53 3.79
C CYS A 4 14.83 22.95 3.97
N ARG A 5 14.58 24.05 4.67
CA ARG A 5 13.23 24.64 4.76
C ARG A 5 13.07 25.57 3.57
N TYR A 6 12.21 25.21 2.63
CA TYR A 6 11.81 26.07 1.51
C TYR A 6 10.38 26.58 1.68
N ARG A 7 10.03 27.63 0.93
CA ARG A 7 8.69 28.23 0.92
C ARG A 7 7.66 27.19 0.46
N LYS A 8 6.56 27.08 1.22
CA LYS A 8 5.57 26.00 1.03
C LYS A 8 4.28 26.51 0.41
N PHE A 9 3.69 25.68 -0.42
CA PHE A 9 2.30 25.78 -0.84
C PHE A 9 1.37 25.79 0.41
N PRO A 10 0.25 26.55 0.43
CA PRO A 10 -0.35 27.35 -0.65
C PRO A 10 0.09 28.82 -0.71
N GLN A 11 0.98 29.26 0.17
CA GLN A 11 1.36 30.69 0.27
C GLN A 11 2.27 31.15 -0.88
N TYR A 12 2.92 30.20 -1.54
CA TYR A 12 3.86 30.44 -2.63
C TYR A 12 3.54 29.48 -3.77
N HIS A 13 3.66 29.97 -5.01
CA HIS A 13 3.34 29.26 -6.26
C HIS A 13 4.61 29.08 -7.09
N TYR A 14 4.55 28.29 -8.16
CA TYR A 14 5.62 28.29 -9.16
C TYR A 14 5.83 29.73 -9.70
N PRO A 15 7.08 30.19 -9.97
CA PRO A 15 8.36 29.47 -9.90
C PRO A 15 9.02 29.44 -8.51
N VAL A 16 8.47 30.13 -7.52
CA VAL A 16 9.11 30.36 -6.20
C VAL A 16 9.54 29.07 -5.50
N ILE A 17 8.72 28.01 -5.58
CA ILE A 17 9.03 26.71 -4.99
C ILE A 17 10.19 26.03 -5.74
N ALA A 18 10.19 26.11 -7.07
CA ALA A 18 11.25 25.53 -7.91
C ALA A 18 12.58 26.26 -7.70
N ASP A 19 12.56 27.58 -7.58
CA ASP A 19 13.74 28.40 -7.29
C ASP A 19 14.38 28.04 -5.95
N ASP A 20 13.57 27.80 -4.91
CA ASP A 20 14.10 27.37 -3.61
C ASP A 20 14.75 25.99 -3.69
N CYS A 21 14.13 25.05 -4.42
CA CYS A 21 14.69 23.73 -4.66
C CYS A 21 16.01 23.81 -5.45
N LEU A 22 16.08 24.69 -6.46
CA LEU A 22 17.28 24.91 -7.26
C LEU A 22 18.40 25.54 -6.42
N ASN A 23 18.09 26.59 -5.67
CA ASN A 23 19.06 27.25 -4.78
C ASN A 23 19.64 26.28 -3.74
N ALA A 24 18.80 25.44 -3.14
CA ALA A 24 19.24 24.39 -2.23
C ALA A 24 20.14 23.37 -2.94
N SER A 25 19.78 23.00 -4.18
CA SER A 25 20.51 22.03 -5.00
C SER A 25 21.83 22.57 -5.56
N ILE A 26 22.02 23.89 -5.60
CA ILE A 26 23.31 24.54 -5.90
C ILE A 26 24.16 24.67 -4.62
N HIS A 27 23.54 25.04 -3.50
CA HIS A 27 24.25 25.24 -2.23
C HIS A 27 24.80 23.93 -1.65
N PHE A 28 24.07 22.82 -1.75
CA PHE A 28 24.49 21.54 -1.19
C PHE A 28 25.77 20.99 -1.86
N PRO A 29 25.90 20.93 -3.19
CA PRO A 29 27.14 20.51 -3.84
C PRO A 29 28.35 21.39 -3.51
N ARG A 30 28.15 22.70 -3.30
CA ARG A 30 29.23 23.62 -2.86
C ARG A 30 29.76 23.34 -1.46
N THR A 31 29.00 22.62 -0.63
CA THR A 31 29.30 22.40 0.78
C THR A 31 29.56 20.93 1.14
N LEU A 32 29.64 20.02 0.17
CA LEU A 32 29.76 18.56 0.41
C LEU A 32 30.91 18.16 1.34
N LYS A 33 32.08 18.81 1.21
CA LYS A 33 33.24 18.56 2.08
C LYS A 33 32.94 18.78 3.55
N THR A 34 32.10 19.78 3.86
CA THR A 34 31.69 20.08 5.25
C THR A 34 30.78 18.99 5.83
N TYR A 35 30.20 18.14 4.98
CA TYR A 35 29.35 17.02 5.35
C TYR A 35 30.04 15.65 5.21
N GLY A 36 31.33 15.61 4.84
CA GLY A 36 32.05 14.36 4.58
C GLY A 36 31.50 13.56 3.40
N VAL A 37 30.84 14.23 2.44
CA VAL A 37 30.22 13.59 1.28
C VAL A 37 31.19 13.60 0.10
N ASP A 38 31.34 12.45 -0.54
CA ASP A 38 32.09 12.29 -1.79
C ASP A 38 31.35 12.99 -2.95
N PRO A 39 31.96 14.01 -3.59
CA PRO A 39 31.32 14.76 -4.68
C PRO A 39 31.03 13.90 -5.92
N SER A 40 31.68 12.75 -6.09
CA SER A 40 31.39 11.84 -7.21
C SER A 40 30.12 10.99 -7.01
N ARG A 41 29.49 11.06 -5.83
CA ARG A 41 28.37 10.18 -5.42
C ARG A 41 27.06 10.92 -5.16
N VAL A 42 26.88 12.10 -5.74
CA VAL A 42 25.68 12.91 -5.53
C VAL A 42 24.52 12.38 -6.39
N VAL A 43 23.39 12.07 -5.74
CA VAL A 43 22.14 11.65 -6.38
C VAL A 43 21.02 12.58 -5.92
N VAL A 44 20.14 12.96 -6.84
CA VAL A 44 18.95 13.77 -6.55
C VAL A 44 17.70 12.91 -6.62
N CYS A 45 16.73 13.15 -5.74
CA CYS A 45 15.54 12.32 -5.61
C CYS A 45 14.31 13.18 -5.33
N GLY A 46 13.18 12.86 -5.98
CA GLY A 46 11.94 13.60 -5.84
C GLY A 46 10.73 12.79 -6.30
N ASP A 47 9.60 13.04 -5.64
CA ASP A 47 8.31 12.41 -5.90
C ASP A 47 7.29 13.42 -6.45
N SER A 48 6.41 13.01 -7.36
CA SER A 48 5.36 13.87 -7.93
C SER A 48 5.89 15.24 -8.43
N THR A 49 5.49 16.36 -7.80
CA THR A 49 6.03 17.71 -8.08
C THR A 49 7.49 17.88 -7.70
N GLY A 50 7.98 17.17 -6.67
CA GLY A 50 9.40 17.05 -6.37
C GLY A 50 10.17 16.34 -7.48
N GLY A 51 9.53 15.38 -8.16
CA GLY A 51 10.06 14.77 -9.39
C GLY A 51 10.24 15.80 -10.51
N ALA A 52 9.27 16.70 -10.70
CA ALA A 52 9.36 17.82 -11.64
C ALA A 52 10.54 18.75 -11.31
N ALA A 53 10.72 19.05 -10.02
CA ALA A 53 11.86 19.84 -9.56
C ALA A 53 13.19 19.13 -9.85
N VAL A 54 13.29 17.81 -9.59
CA VAL A 54 14.50 17.04 -9.89
C VAL A 54 14.83 17.05 -11.37
N THR A 55 13.85 16.82 -12.25
CA THR A 55 14.10 16.84 -13.70
C THR A 55 14.57 18.21 -14.16
N HIS A 56 13.94 19.29 -13.68
CA HIS A 56 14.37 20.66 -13.96
C HIS A 56 15.77 20.97 -13.42
N ILE A 57 16.04 20.68 -12.15
CA ILE A 57 17.33 20.92 -11.50
C ILE A 57 18.45 20.18 -12.23
N THR A 58 18.22 18.93 -12.61
CA THR A 58 19.24 18.13 -13.31
C THR A 58 19.56 18.73 -14.67
N GLN A 59 18.56 19.25 -15.39
CA GLN A 59 18.75 19.97 -16.65
C GLN A 59 19.55 21.27 -16.47
N VAL A 60 19.22 22.08 -15.45
CA VAL A 60 19.92 23.35 -15.18
C VAL A 60 21.37 23.13 -14.76
N LEU A 61 21.63 22.09 -13.96
CA LEU A 61 22.97 21.81 -13.44
C LEU A 61 23.94 21.27 -14.49
N LEU A 62 23.47 20.76 -15.64
CA LEU A 62 24.35 20.38 -16.75
C LEU A 62 25.21 21.56 -17.24
N GLY A 63 24.69 22.79 -17.16
CA GLY A 63 25.42 23.99 -17.55
C GLY A 63 26.39 24.54 -16.49
N GLN A 64 26.45 23.95 -15.29
CA GLN A 64 27.23 24.47 -14.15
C GLN A 64 28.50 23.64 -13.94
N THR A 65 29.60 24.04 -14.56
CA THR A 65 30.89 23.33 -14.48
C THR A 65 31.63 23.50 -13.14
N ASP A 66 31.21 24.46 -12.31
CA ASP A 66 31.75 24.69 -10.96
C ASP A 66 31.18 23.73 -9.90
N LEU A 67 30.18 22.92 -10.25
CA LEU A 67 29.49 22.02 -9.34
C LEU A 67 29.81 20.55 -9.63
N PRO A 68 29.87 19.70 -8.58
CA PRO A 68 29.88 18.25 -8.75
C PRO A 68 28.74 17.75 -9.66
N GLN A 69 29.07 16.87 -10.60
CA GLN A 69 28.06 16.26 -11.47
C GLN A 69 27.09 15.39 -10.67
N ILE A 70 25.82 15.49 -11.00
CA ILE A 70 24.80 14.56 -10.51
C ILE A 70 25.06 13.20 -11.15
N ARG A 71 25.25 12.17 -10.33
CA ARG A 71 25.51 10.81 -10.82
C ARG A 71 24.26 10.13 -11.34
N ALA A 72 23.12 10.41 -10.71
CA ALA A 72 21.82 9.87 -11.09
C ALA A 72 20.66 10.70 -10.54
N GLN A 73 19.48 10.50 -11.12
CA GLN A 73 18.21 11.05 -10.68
C GLN A 73 17.24 9.93 -10.29
N ILE A 74 16.57 10.05 -9.15
CA ILE A 74 15.51 9.13 -8.71
C ILE A 74 14.17 9.86 -8.79
N LEU A 75 13.29 9.39 -9.66
CA LEU A 75 12.01 10.02 -9.96
C LEU A 75 10.88 9.06 -9.60
N ILE A 76 10.02 9.48 -8.69
CA ILE A 76 8.91 8.68 -8.17
C ILE A 76 7.61 9.31 -8.65
N TYR A 77 6.86 8.61 -9.51
CA TYR A 77 5.65 9.11 -10.18
C TYR A 77 5.75 10.59 -10.61
N PRO A 78 6.82 10.99 -11.32
CA PRO A 78 7.13 12.39 -11.55
C PRO A 78 6.09 13.10 -12.44
N ILE A 79 5.81 14.36 -12.14
CA ILE A 79 5.06 15.23 -13.06
C ILE A 79 6.05 15.89 -14.03
N VAL A 80 6.30 15.26 -15.18
CA VAL A 80 7.29 15.77 -16.16
C VAL A 80 6.69 16.68 -17.25
N GLN A 81 5.35 16.77 -17.26
CA GLN A 81 4.59 17.55 -18.22
C GLN A 81 3.27 17.99 -17.59
N SER A 82 2.77 19.15 -17.99
CA SER A 82 1.48 19.72 -17.55
C SER A 82 0.59 20.10 -18.72
N ILE A 83 0.70 19.37 -19.84
CA ILE A 83 0.04 19.69 -21.11
C ILE A 83 -1.08 18.71 -21.44
N ASN A 84 -0.72 17.42 -21.60
CA ASN A 84 -1.63 16.36 -22.00
C ASN A 84 -2.09 15.52 -20.79
N PHE A 85 -3.29 15.78 -20.29
CA PHE A 85 -3.94 15.01 -19.22
C PHE A 85 -5.00 14.03 -19.76
N GLN A 86 -4.97 13.72 -21.06
CA GLN A 86 -5.83 12.71 -21.70
C GLN A 86 -5.11 11.37 -21.89
N LEU A 87 -4.03 11.11 -21.15
CA LEU A 87 -3.31 9.84 -21.21
C LEU A 87 -4.14 8.70 -20.58
N PRO A 88 -3.94 7.44 -20.99
CA PRO A 88 -4.66 6.29 -20.46
C PRO A 88 -4.75 6.23 -18.93
N SER A 89 -3.66 6.52 -18.21
CA SER A 89 -3.64 6.50 -16.74
C SER A 89 -4.52 7.58 -16.14
N THR A 90 -4.54 8.77 -16.73
CA THR A 90 -5.36 9.89 -16.25
C THR A 90 -6.85 9.61 -16.45
N GLN A 91 -7.22 8.92 -17.53
CA GLN A 91 -8.60 8.49 -17.78
C GLN A 91 -9.00 7.30 -16.89
N GLN A 92 -8.13 6.29 -16.79
CA GLN A 92 -8.38 5.04 -16.07
C GLN A 92 -8.50 5.27 -14.56
N TYR A 93 -7.68 6.15 -14.02
CA TYR A 93 -7.54 6.38 -12.57
C TYR A 93 -8.11 7.73 -12.13
N GLN A 94 -9.01 8.32 -12.94
CA GLN A 94 -9.63 9.62 -12.65
C GLN A 94 -10.36 9.68 -11.30
N ASN A 95 -10.81 8.53 -10.80
CA ASN A 95 -11.56 8.40 -9.55
C ASN A 95 -10.77 7.69 -8.44
N VAL A 96 -9.43 7.55 -8.59
CA VAL A 96 -8.63 6.93 -7.54
C VAL A 96 -8.66 7.82 -6.29
N PRO A 97 -8.97 7.25 -5.12
CA PRO A 97 -9.00 7.98 -3.87
C PRO A 97 -7.66 8.65 -3.55
N PHE A 98 -7.71 9.85 -2.98
CA PHE A 98 -6.56 10.72 -2.65
C PHE A 98 -5.91 11.47 -3.81
N LEU A 99 -5.99 10.99 -5.06
CA LEU A 99 -5.44 11.67 -6.22
C LEU A 99 -6.37 11.51 -7.44
N THR A 100 -7.61 12.00 -7.30
CA THR A 100 -8.55 12.06 -8.42
C THR A 100 -8.02 13.00 -9.51
N GLN A 101 -8.49 12.85 -10.75
CA GLN A 101 -8.15 13.79 -11.83
C GLN A 101 -8.57 15.21 -11.43
N ASP A 102 -9.70 15.36 -10.75
CA ASP A 102 -10.18 16.62 -10.19
C ASP A 102 -9.23 17.24 -9.17
N PHE A 103 -8.74 16.43 -8.23
CA PHE A 103 -7.78 16.87 -7.23
C PHE A 103 -6.43 17.23 -7.87
N LEU A 104 -5.97 16.43 -8.85
CA LEU A 104 -4.76 16.72 -9.62
C LEU A 104 -4.88 18.04 -10.37
N MET A 105 -6.01 18.30 -11.04
CA MET A 105 -6.25 19.56 -11.76
C MET A 105 -6.34 20.74 -10.80
N MET A 106 -7.01 20.60 -9.65
CA MET A 106 -7.02 21.64 -8.62
C MET A 106 -5.61 21.94 -8.11
N CYS A 107 -4.79 20.91 -7.86
CA CYS A 107 -3.40 21.07 -7.46
C CYS A 107 -2.57 21.77 -8.54
N LEU A 108 -2.73 21.37 -9.81
CA LEU A 108 -2.06 22.01 -10.94
C LEU A 108 -2.45 23.47 -11.07
N CYS A 109 -3.75 23.79 -11.11
CA CYS A 109 -4.25 25.16 -11.23
C CYS A 109 -3.67 26.03 -10.12
N LYS A 110 -3.72 25.56 -8.87
CA LYS A 110 -3.15 26.32 -7.75
C LYS A 110 -1.62 26.39 -7.80
N TYR A 111 -0.93 25.34 -8.22
CA TYR A 111 0.54 25.35 -8.29
C TYR A 111 1.06 26.33 -9.35
N MET A 112 0.35 26.41 -10.48
CA MET A 112 0.67 27.24 -11.64
C MET A 112 -0.02 28.62 -11.62
N ALA A 113 -0.78 28.94 -10.56
CA ALA A 113 -1.57 30.17 -10.45
C ALA A 113 -2.55 30.39 -11.63
N ILE A 114 -3.21 29.32 -12.08
CA ILE A 114 -4.28 29.31 -13.09
C ILE A 114 -5.64 29.31 -12.37
N ASP A 115 -6.60 30.08 -12.87
CA ASP A 115 -7.97 30.06 -12.36
C ASP A 115 -8.59 28.65 -12.51
N PRO A 116 -9.09 28.01 -11.43
CA PRO A 116 -9.68 26.67 -11.48
C PRO A 116 -10.88 26.52 -12.42
N SER A 117 -11.56 27.61 -12.80
CA SER A 117 -12.63 27.59 -13.80
C SER A 117 -12.16 27.08 -15.17
N TRP A 118 -10.86 27.13 -15.45
CA TRP A 118 -10.26 26.61 -16.67
C TRP A 118 -9.92 25.12 -16.64
N LYS A 119 -10.26 24.38 -15.58
CA LYS A 119 -10.00 22.94 -15.47
C LYS A 119 -10.41 22.15 -16.72
N ASP A 120 -11.62 22.39 -17.24
CA ASP A 120 -12.11 21.70 -18.43
C ASP A 120 -11.31 22.04 -19.69
N ALA A 121 -10.81 23.28 -19.78
CA ALA A 121 -9.95 23.70 -20.87
C ALA A 121 -8.58 22.98 -20.81
N ILE A 122 -8.03 22.76 -19.60
CA ILE A 122 -6.81 21.99 -19.39
C ILE A 122 -7.02 20.54 -19.87
N LEU A 123 -8.10 19.90 -19.40
CA LEU A 123 -8.40 18.52 -19.74
C LEU A 123 -8.66 18.32 -21.24
N LYS A 124 -9.26 19.29 -21.92
CA LYS A 124 -9.50 19.24 -23.37
C LYS A 124 -8.32 19.72 -24.21
N GLY A 125 -7.30 20.32 -23.59
CA GLY A 125 -6.13 20.85 -24.30
C GLY A 125 -6.42 22.04 -25.20
N VAL A 126 -7.55 22.72 -25.04
CA VAL A 126 -7.98 23.81 -25.96
C VAL A 126 -7.08 25.05 -25.89
N TYR A 127 -6.26 25.18 -24.85
CA TYR A 127 -5.27 26.24 -24.70
C TYR A 127 -3.99 26.00 -25.50
N ILE A 128 -3.84 24.83 -26.14
CA ILE A 128 -2.61 24.43 -26.84
C ILE A 128 -2.67 24.91 -28.29
N PRO A 129 -1.77 25.82 -28.71
CA PRO A 129 -1.71 26.24 -30.11
C PRO A 129 -1.41 25.05 -31.05
N PRO A 130 -2.00 25.00 -32.26
CA PRO A 130 -1.78 23.88 -33.19
C PRO A 130 -0.32 23.65 -33.58
N ASP A 131 0.47 24.71 -33.70
CA ASP A 131 1.90 24.70 -33.99
C ASP A 131 2.71 24.14 -32.81
N VAL A 132 2.37 24.54 -31.57
CA VAL A 132 2.96 24.00 -30.33
C VAL A 132 2.66 22.51 -30.21
N TRP A 133 1.41 22.09 -30.44
CA TRP A 133 1.06 20.67 -30.43
C TRP A 133 1.83 19.90 -31.51
N LYS A 134 1.90 20.43 -32.74
CA LYS A 134 2.66 19.81 -33.83
C LYS A 134 4.12 19.60 -33.47
N LYS A 135 4.75 20.56 -32.78
CA LYS A 135 6.14 20.48 -32.33
C LYS A 135 6.34 19.38 -31.28
N TYR A 136 5.46 19.30 -30.29
CA TYR A 136 5.67 18.49 -29.08
C TYR A 136 4.90 17.17 -29.03
N ARG A 137 3.96 16.93 -29.96
CA ARG A 137 3.17 15.69 -30.03
C ARG A 137 4.03 14.43 -30.02
N LYS A 138 5.20 14.46 -30.67
CA LYS A 138 6.11 13.31 -30.70
C LYS A 138 6.54 12.81 -29.32
N TRP A 139 6.43 13.64 -28.26
CA TRP A 139 6.75 13.25 -26.89
C TRP A 139 5.51 13.11 -26.00
N LEU A 140 4.49 13.94 -26.24
CA LEU A 140 3.27 13.98 -25.44
C LEU A 140 2.19 12.98 -25.89
N SER A 141 2.35 12.34 -27.05
CA SER A 141 1.29 11.53 -27.67
C SER A 141 0.99 10.25 -26.88
N TYR A 142 -0.29 9.87 -26.92
CA TYR A 142 -0.80 8.54 -26.61
C TYR A 142 0.02 7.43 -27.29
N ASP A 143 0.56 7.68 -28.49
CA ASP A 143 1.35 6.72 -29.26
C ASP A 143 2.56 6.19 -28.52
N ASN A 144 3.12 7.00 -27.62
CA ASN A 144 4.30 6.65 -26.83
C ASN A 144 4.00 5.70 -25.66
N ILE A 145 2.73 5.44 -25.36
CA ILE A 145 2.32 4.52 -24.29
C ILE A 145 2.39 3.07 -24.79
N PRO A 146 2.93 2.11 -24.01
CA PRO A 146 2.94 0.70 -24.38
C PRO A 146 1.53 0.13 -24.66
N LYS A 147 1.42 -0.77 -25.65
CA LYS A 147 0.14 -1.37 -26.06
C LYS A 147 -0.63 -2.03 -24.91
N SER A 148 0.07 -2.66 -23.96
CA SER A 148 -0.54 -3.29 -22.78
C SER A 148 -1.40 -2.33 -21.94
N PHE A 149 -1.07 -1.02 -21.94
CA PHE A 149 -1.80 0.01 -21.20
C PHE A 149 -2.84 0.74 -22.06
N LYS A 150 -2.87 0.48 -23.37
CA LYS A 150 -3.78 1.11 -24.34
C LYS A 150 -5.09 0.34 -24.51
N ASN A 151 -5.06 -0.99 -24.43
CA ASN A 151 -6.15 -1.88 -24.85
C ASN A 151 -7.51 -1.67 -24.15
N LYS A 152 -7.58 -0.89 -23.07
CA LYS A 152 -8.82 -0.59 -22.34
C LYS A 152 -9.47 0.75 -22.73
N TYR A 153 -8.83 1.59 -23.55
CA TYR A 153 -9.29 2.94 -23.84
C TYR A 153 -9.08 3.32 -25.31
N ARG A 154 -9.92 4.23 -25.81
CA ARG A 154 -9.80 4.76 -27.17
C ARG A 154 -8.72 5.85 -27.23
N GLU A 155 -8.15 6.03 -28.41
CA GLU A 155 -7.27 7.17 -28.67
C GLU A 155 -8.04 8.47 -28.36
N PRO A 156 -7.51 9.34 -27.49
CA PRO A 156 -8.18 10.58 -27.15
C PRO A 156 -8.15 11.56 -28.33
N HIS A 157 -9.29 12.16 -28.67
CA HIS A 157 -9.32 13.34 -29.53
C HIS A 157 -8.72 14.53 -28.75
N PHE A 158 -7.43 14.80 -28.95
CA PHE A 158 -6.67 15.83 -28.24
C PHE A 158 -5.60 16.48 -29.16
N PRO A 159 -5.38 17.80 -29.08
CA PRO A 159 -6.16 18.80 -28.33
C PRO A 159 -7.50 19.09 -29.01
N GLY A 160 -8.45 19.64 -28.25
CA GLY A 160 -9.68 20.22 -28.79
C GLY A 160 -9.43 21.52 -29.57
N PRO A 161 -10.48 22.15 -30.13
CA PRO A 161 -10.37 23.41 -30.87
C PRO A 161 -9.71 24.51 -30.04
N PHE A 162 -8.78 25.25 -30.63
CA PHE A 162 -8.00 26.27 -29.94
C PHE A 162 -8.89 27.39 -29.36
N ASN A 163 -8.58 27.80 -28.13
CA ASN A 163 -9.23 28.89 -27.41
C ASN A 163 -8.16 29.88 -26.93
N GLU A 164 -8.20 31.10 -27.48
CA GLU A 164 -7.21 32.15 -27.22
C GLU A 164 -7.22 32.64 -25.77
N ALA A 165 -8.39 32.74 -25.13
CA ALA A 165 -8.48 33.16 -23.73
C ALA A 165 -7.85 32.12 -22.78
N ALA A 166 -8.10 30.83 -23.04
CA ALA A 166 -7.47 29.74 -22.31
C ALA A 166 -5.94 29.74 -22.52
N TYR A 167 -5.48 30.05 -23.73
CA TYR A 167 -4.05 30.20 -24.03
C TYR A 167 -3.39 31.35 -23.26
N LEU A 168 -4.02 32.54 -23.23
CA LEU A 168 -3.45 33.69 -22.52
C LEU A 168 -3.27 33.43 -21.02
N GLU A 169 -4.21 32.72 -20.41
CA GLU A 169 -4.13 32.26 -19.01
C GLU A 169 -2.96 31.28 -18.82
N MET A 170 -2.80 30.33 -19.74
CA MET A 170 -1.93 29.15 -19.56
C MET A 170 -0.62 29.20 -20.33
N LYS A 171 -0.29 30.30 -21.03
CA LYS A 171 0.91 30.38 -21.89
C LYS A 171 2.22 30.07 -21.16
N HIS A 172 2.26 30.31 -19.85
CA HIS A 172 3.40 30.01 -18.99
C HIS A 172 3.61 28.50 -18.79
N LEU A 173 2.60 27.65 -19.07
CA LEU A 173 2.74 26.19 -19.09
C LEU A 173 3.70 25.71 -20.18
N PHE A 174 3.96 26.48 -21.23
CA PHE A 174 4.85 26.07 -22.34
C PHE A 174 6.33 26.39 -22.11
N VAL A 175 6.66 26.91 -20.94
CA VAL A 175 8.04 27.22 -20.52
C VAL A 175 8.74 25.92 -20.11
N VAL A 176 9.99 25.71 -20.53
CA VAL A 176 10.71 24.42 -20.39
C VAL A 176 10.87 24.02 -18.92
N GLU A 177 11.03 25.00 -18.05
CA GLU A 177 11.14 24.83 -16.61
C GLU A 177 9.88 24.20 -15.99
N ASN A 178 8.73 24.27 -16.68
CA ASN A 178 7.46 23.62 -16.31
C ASN A 178 7.21 22.29 -17.02
N GLN A 179 8.04 21.97 -18.02
CA GLN A 179 7.81 20.90 -18.97
C GLN A 179 9.13 20.17 -19.26
N SER A 180 9.70 19.54 -18.24
CA SER A 180 11.01 18.89 -18.38
C SER A 180 11.02 17.82 -19.49
N LEU A 181 9.87 17.22 -19.81
CA LEU A 181 9.70 16.30 -20.94
C LEU A 181 9.95 16.98 -22.32
N LEU A 182 9.72 18.29 -22.40
CA LEU A 182 9.83 19.11 -23.62
C LEU A 182 11.19 19.78 -23.79
N ALA A 183 12.14 19.56 -22.87
CA ALA A 183 13.51 20.04 -23.03
C ALA A 183 14.13 19.50 -24.32
N ASP A 184 15.10 20.26 -24.85
CA ASP A 184 15.77 19.95 -26.11
C ASP A 184 16.49 18.60 -26.05
N ASP A 185 16.54 17.93 -27.21
CA ASP A 185 17.16 16.60 -27.37
C ASP A 185 18.60 16.58 -26.81
N GLU A 186 19.37 17.64 -27.08
CA GLU A 186 20.75 17.80 -26.61
C GLU A 186 20.88 17.85 -25.08
N ILE A 187 19.91 18.48 -24.39
CA ILE A 187 19.89 18.54 -22.93
C ILE A 187 19.54 17.15 -22.38
N ILE A 188 18.51 16.50 -22.93
CA ILE A 188 18.07 15.18 -22.47
C ILE A 188 19.19 14.14 -22.63
N ALA A 189 19.91 14.14 -23.76
CA ALA A 189 21.00 13.20 -24.04
C ALA A 189 22.17 13.30 -23.05
N GLN A 190 22.34 14.45 -22.40
CA GLN A 190 23.40 14.68 -21.41
C GLN A 190 22.96 14.38 -19.98
N LEU A 191 21.68 14.06 -19.76
CA LEU A 191 21.18 13.78 -18.43
C LEU A 191 21.83 12.51 -17.84
N PRO A 192 22.07 12.49 -16.52
CA PRO A 192 22.54 11.31 -15.85
C PRO A 192 21.46 10.21 -15.82
N GLU A 193 21.90 8.99 -15.53
CA GLU A 193 21.04 7.82 -15.37
C GLU A 193 19.81 8.13 -14.50
N ALA A 194 18.64 7.67 -14.95
CA ALA A 194 17.39 7.90 -14.25
C ALA A 194 16.80 6.61 -13.70
N PHE A 195 16.48 6.64 -12.41
CA PHE A 195 15.72 5.62 -11.72
C PHE A 195 14.27 6.04 -11.65
N LEU A 196 13.42 5.34 -12.39
CA LEU A 196 12.01 5.67 -12.52
C LEU A 196 11.15 4.71 -11.71
N VAL A 197 10.36 5.24 -10.78
CA VAL A 197 9.41 4.48 -9.97
C VAL A 197 8.01 4.90 -10.39
N SER A 198 7.19 3.93 -10.78
CA SER A 198 5.79 4.14 -11.14
C SER A 198 4.94 3.01 -10.58
N CYS A 199 3.65 3.27 -10.38
CA CYS A 199 2.67 2.25 -9.99
C CYS A 199 1.66 2.09 -11.13
N GLU A 200 1.23 0.85 -11.40
CA GLU A 200 0.26 0.57 -12.46
C GLU A 200 -1.05 1.35 -12.25
N SER A 201 -1.45 1.55 -10.99
CA SER A 201 -2.68 2.23 -10.59
C SER A 201 -2.53 3.72 -10.26
N ASP A 202 -1.44 4.35 -10.71
CA ASP A 202 -1.19 5.78 -10.51
C ASP A 202 -1.77 6.61 -11.67
N VAL A 203 -2.43 7.73 -11.36
CA VAL A 203 -2.91 8.70 -12.36
C VAL A 203 -1.74 9.30 -13.16
N LEU A 204 -0.55 9.40 -12.55
CA LEU A 204 0.70 9.90 -13.13
C LEU A 204 1.57 8.80 -13.77
N ARG A 205 1.07 7.55 -13.85
CA ARG A 205 1.83 6.43 -14.46
C ARG A 205 2.36 6.81 -15.83
N ASP A 206 1.51 7.37 -16.67
CA ASP A 206 1.87 7.65 -18.06
C ASP A 206 2.86 8.81 -18.17
N HIS A 207 2.91 9.74 -17.20
CA HIS A 207 3.99 10.74 -17.14
C HIS A 207 5.36 10.06 -16.96
N THR A 208 5.41 9.01 -16.12
CA THR A 208 6.64 8.23 -15.93
C THR A 208 7.03 7.47 -17.19
N LEU A 209 6.06 6.87 -17.89
CA LEU A 209 6.29 6.12 -19.12
C LEU A 209 6.76 7.01 -20.28
N LEU A 210 6.16 8.20 -20.43
CA LEU A 210 6.58 9.19 -21.42
C LEU A 210 8.01 9.65 -21.17
N TYR A 211 8.37 9.96 -19.92
CA TYR A 211 9.73 10.36 -19.58
C TYR A 211 10.74 9.22 -19.77
N LYS A 212 10.38 7.99 -19.39
CA LYS A 212 11.20 6.80 -19.65
C LYS A 212 11.53 6.67 -21.12
N LYS A 213 10.50 6.71 -21.97
CA LYS A 213 10.67 6.63 -23.42
C LYS A 213 11.55 7.77 -23.92
N ARG A 214 11.32 8.99 -23.44
CA ARG A 214 12.09 10.18 -23.81
C ARG A 214 13.58 10.02 -23.53
N LEU A 215 13.93 9.49 -22.35
CA LEU A 215 15.30 9.21 -21.95
C LEU A 215 15.93 8.10 -22.80
N GLU A 216 15.20 6.99 -23.00
CA GLU A 216 15.65 5.85 -23.82
C GLU A 216 15.90 6.25 -25.28
N ASP A 217 15.02 7.06 -25.87
CA ASP A 217 15.14 7.58 -27.23
C ASP A 217 16.40 8.48 -27.41
N GLN A 218 16.98 8.97 -26.30
CA GLN A 218 18.21 9.79 -26.28
C GLN A 218 19.42 9.05 -25.70
N GLY A 219 19.33 7.72 -25.52
CA GLY A 219 20.43 6.91 -25.04
C GLY A 219 20.71 6.99 -23.54
N VAL A 220 19.84 7.64 -22.76
CA VAL A 220 19.93 7.66 -21.29
C VAL A 220 19.33 6.36 -20.74
N PRO A 221 20.08 5.56 -19.97
CA PRO A 221 19.54 4.34 -19.37
C PRO A 221 18.39 4.66 -18.41
N GLY A 222 17.18 4.15 -18.72
CA GLY A 222 16.01 4.24 -17.87
C GLY A 222 15.85 2.95 -17.06
N ASN A 223 16.19 2.98 -15.77
CA ASN A 223 16.19 1.79 -14.95
C ASN A 223 15.03 1.78 -13.95
N ILE A 224 14.30 0.65 -13.92
CA ILE A 224 13.34 0.34 -12.86
C ILE A 224 14.18 -0.22 -11.71
N LEU A 225 14.06 0.31 -10.49
CA LEU A 225 14.89 -0.10 -9.33
C LEU A 225 14.95 -1.62 -9.10
N GLU A 226 13.89 -2.33 -9.51
CA GLU A 226 13.77 -3.79 -9.47
C GLU A 226 14.66 -4.50 -10.50
N LYS A 227 14.84 -3.94 -11.71
CA LYS A 227 15.63 -4.54 -12.80
C LYS A 227 17.15 -4.47 -12.58
N LEU A 228 17.61 -3.61 -11.66
CA LEU A 228 19.03 -3.47 -11.31
C LEU A 228 19.39 -4.02 -9.93
N ASN A 229 18.46 -4.68 -9.21
CA ASN A 229 18.65 -5.13 -7.83
C ASN A 229 19.03 -4.01 -6.82
N ILE A 230 18.76 -2.73 -7.11
CA ILE A 230 19.07 -1.61 -6.20
C ILE A 230 18.09 -1.60 -5.02
N CYS A 231 16.79 -1.65 -5.31
CA CYS A 231 15.74 -1.68 -4.29
C CYS A 231 14.43 -2.14 -4.91
N TYR A 232 13.80 -3.16 -4.35
CA TYR A 232 12.49 -3.59 -4.84
C TYR A 232 11.40 -2.59 -4.43
N MET A 233 10.37 -2.42 -5.28
CA MET A 233 9.24 -1.51 -5.01
C MET A 233 8.65 -1.63 -3.59
N PRO A 234 8.49 -2.84 -3.00
CA PRO A 234 7.99 -2.98 -1.63
C PRO A 234 8.93 -2.41 -0.56
N ASN A 235 10.24 -2.54 -0.75
CA ASN A 235 11.23 -1.95 0.15
C ASN A 235 11.15 -0.42 0.11
N PHE A 236 10.97 0.12 -1.09
CA PHE A 236 10.87 1.55 -1.31
C PHE A 236 9.58 2.15 -0.74
N ALA A 237 8.43 1.51 -0.97
CA ALA A 237 7.16 1.91 -0.38
C ALA A 237 7.26 1.93 1.16
N ARG A 238 7.83 0.89 1.77
CA ARG A 238 8.08 0.85 3.22
C ARG A 238 8.97 2.00 3.69
N PHE A 239 10.07 2.27 2.98
CA PHE A 239 10.96 3.39 3.29
C PHE A 239 10.23 4.73 3.30
N LEU A 240 9.42 5.01 2.28
CA LEU A 240 8.61 6.24 2.22
C LEU A 240 7.63 6.31 3.39
N HIS A 241 6.89 5.23 3.66
CA HIS A 241 5.93 5.18 4.75
C HIS A 241 6.57 5.42 6.12
N GLU A 242 7.73 4.81 6.39
CA GLU A 242 8.47 5.00 7.64
C GLU A 242 9.01 6.42 7.81
N ARG A 243 9.26 7.13 6.71
CA ARG A 243 9.70 8.54 6.71
C ARG A 243 8.55 9.51 6.91
N VAL A 244 7.40 9.22 6.31
CA VAL A 244 6.18 10.05 6.38
C VAL A 244 5.54 9.93 7.76
N PHE A 245 5.41 8.72 8.29
CA PHE A 245 4.69 8.45 9.53
C PHE A 245 5.65 8.24 10.70
N ARG A 246 5.85 9.32 11.48
CA ARG A 246 6.71 9.27 12.66
C ARG A 246 6.15 8.34 13.74
N LYS A 247 7.06 7.58 14.36
CA LYS A 247 6.79 6.85 15.61
C LYS A 247 6.65 7.84 16.75
N THR A 248 5.63 7.66 17.58
CA THR A 248 5.47 8.41 18.82
C THR A 248 6.16 7.65 19.93
N ASN A 249 7.09 8.29 20.65
CA ASN A 249 7.67 7.70 21.85
C ASN A 249 6.67 7.86 23.00
N ASP A 250 6.05 6.77 23.44
CA ASP A 250 5.15 6.80 24.59
C ASP A 250 5.97 6.69 25.89
N PRO A 251 6.00 7.72 26.74
CA PRO A 251 6.81 7.69 27.96
C PRO A 251 6.34 6.63 28.96
N LYS A 252 5.13 6.05 28.82
CA LYS A 252 4.56 5.04 29.70
C LYS A 252 4.85 3.61 29.27
N VAL A 253 5.47 3.40 28.11
CA VAL A 253 5.77 2.07 27.56
C VAL A 253 7.28 1.92 27.35
N VAL A 254 7.85 0.81 27.81
CA VAL A 254 9.20 0.36 27.45
C VAL A 254 9.10 -0.41 26.15
N VAL A 255 9.93 -0.04 25.18
CA VAL A 255 9.98 -0.69 23.88
C VAL A 255 11.36 -1.33 23.70
N THR A 256 11.38 -2.64 23.50
CA THR A 256 12.61 -3.43 23.33
C THR A 256 12.58 -4.13 21.98
N ASN A 257 13.56 -3.87 21.12
CA ASN A 257 13.76 -4.63 19.88
C ASN A 257 14.60 -5.86 20.19
N LEU A 258 14.15 -7.04 19.75
CA LEU A 258 14.81 -8.32 19.97
C LEU A 258 14.85 -9.11 18.66
N LEU A 259 15.63 -10.19 18.68
CA LEU A 259 15.63 -11.23 17.64
C LEU A 259 15.26 -12.56 18.28
N TYR A 260 14.21 -13.20 17.76
CA TYR A 260 13.90 -14.60 18.08
C TYR A 260 14.45 -15.47 16.93
N GLY A 261 15.67 -15.98 17.12
CA GLY A 261 16.45 -16.54 16.01
C GLY A 261 16.77 -15.44 14.99
N THR A 262 16.29 -15.58 13.76
CA THR A 262 16.44 -14.58 12.69
C THR A 262 15.24 -13.63 12.58
N ILE A 263 14.21 -13.79 13.41
CA ILE A 263 12.94 -13.06 13.30
C ILE A 263 13.00 -11.79 14.16
N PRO A 264 12.93 -10.59 13.56
CA PRO A 264 12.80 -9.36 14.32
C PRO A 264 11.48 -9.33 15.08
N VAL A 265 11.54 -9.04 16.38
CA VAL A 265 10.36 -8.81 17.20
C VAL A 265 10.52 -7.54 18.01
N ARG A 266 9.39 -6.93 18.38
CA ARG A 266 9.38 -5.76 19.26
C ARG A 266 8.45 -6.01 20.43
N LEU A 267 9.01 -5.93 21.62
CA LEU A 267 8.28 -6.06 22.87
C LEU A 267 7.87 -4.68 23.38
N PHE A 268 6.61 -4.53 23.75
CA PHE A 268 6.05 -3.34 24.39
C PHE A 268 5.59 -3.72 25.79
N GLN A 269 6.12 -3.04 26.81
CA GLN A 269 5.84 -3.33 28.22
C GLN A 269 5.43 -2.05 28.95
N PRO A 270 4.29 -2.03 29.66
CA PRO A 270 3.92 -0.90 30.51
C PRO A 270 4.99 -0.65 31.59
N LYS A 271 5.40 0.61 31.77
CA LYS A 271 6.42 1.01 32.77
C LYS A 271 5.95 0.91 34.22
N VAL A 272 4.64 1.06 34.43
CA VAL A 272 4.06 1.00 35.77
C VAL A 272 4.42 -0.35 36.38
N THR A 273 4.86 -0.40 37.63
CA THR A 273 5.11 -1.69 38.30
C THR A 273 3.78 -2.38 38.56
N SER A 274 3.68 -3.67 38.20
CA SER A 274 2.50 -4.48 38.51
C SER A 274 2.88 -5.50 39.56
N SER A 275 2.03 -5.65 40.57
CA SER A 275 2.11 -6.74 41.55
C SER A 275 1.53 -8.06 41.03
N ARG A 276 0.87 -8.03 39.87
CA ARG A 276 0.24 -9.19 39.22
C ARG A 276 0.88 -9.46 37.86
N SER A 277 0.90 -10.73 37.47
CA SER A 277 1.24 -11.12 36.10
C SER A 277 0.27 -10.46 35.10
N ARG A 278 0.83 -9.92 34.02
CA ARG A 278 0.08 -9.17 33.00
C ARG A 278 -0.55 -10.07 31.97
N ARG A 279 -1.48 -9.51 31.20
CA ARG A 279 -1.95 -10.12 29.95
C ARG A 279 -0.83 -10.12 28.91
N GLY A 280 -0.86 -11.09 28.00
CA GLY A 280 0.04 -11.17 26.85
C GLY A 280 -0.73 -10.89 25.56
N ILE A 281 -0.13 -10.14 24.64
CA ILE A 281 -0.67 -9.96 23.27
C ILE A 281 0.42 -10.37 22.29
N ILE A 282 0.13 -11.31 21.39
CA ILE A 282 0.96 -11.57 20.21
C ILE A 282 0.30 -10.85 19.03
N TYR A 283 0.98 -9.85 18.48
CA TYR A 283 0.46 -9.01 17.40
C TYR A 283 1.10 -9.36 16.06
N TYR A 284 0.28 -9.80 15.10
CA TYR A 284 0.67 -10.01 13.71
C TYR A 284 0.15 -8.86 12.85
N HIS A 285 1.06 -8.13 12.24
CA HIS A 285 0.71 -6.95 11.49
C HIS A 285 0.15 -7.27 10.10
N GLY A 286 -0.78 -6.46 9.59
CA GLY A 286 -1.26 -6.50 8.21
C GLY A 286 -0.26 -5.94 7.18
N GLY A 287 -0.70 -5.81 5.93
CA GLY A 287 0.13 -5.31 4.81
C GLY A 287 0.32 -6.30 3.66
N ALA A 288 -0.55 -7.32 3.57
CA ALA A 288 -0.60 -8.28 2.46
C ALA A 288 0.75 -8.95 2.12
N GLY A 289 1.58 -9.20 3.13
CA GLY A 289 2.90 -9.80 2.96
C GLY A 289 3.91 -8.95 2.17
N LEU A 290 3.59 -7.68 1.92
CA LEU A 290 4.34 -6.74 1.08
C LEU A 290 4.73 -5.47 1.85
N LEU A 291 3.74 -4.90 2.52
CA LEU A 291 3.80 -3.66 3.29
C LEU A 291 3.89 -3.98 4.80
N GLY A 292 3.87 -2.92 5.62
CA GLY A 292 3.91 -3.02 7.07
C GLY A 292 5.30 -3.28 7.63
N SER A 293 5.54 -2.82 8.86
CA SER A 293 6.76 -3.07 9.62
C SER A 293 6.49 -2.86 11.11
N LEU A 294 7.41 -3.32 11.96
CA LEU A 294 7.36 -3.04 13.40
C LEU A 294 7.29 -1.53 13.68
N ASP A 295 7.87 -0.73 12.81
CA ASP A 295 7.90 0.72 12.86
C ASP A 295 6.57 1.33 12.47
N PHE A 296 5.95 0.79 11.42
CA PHE A 296 4.66 1.24 10.96
C PHE A 296 3.54 0.96 11.98
N TYR A 297 3.60 -0.18 12.67
CA TYR A 297 2.61 -0.55 13.69
C TYR A 297 2.96 -0.06 15.10
N HIS A 298 4.05 0.70 15.27
CA HIS A 298 4.56 1.10 16.58
C HIS A 298 3.50 1.80 17.44
N ASN A 299 2.78 2.78 16.90
CA ASN A 299 1.81 3.56 17.66
C ASN A 299 0.60 2.71 18.09
N VAL A 300 0.12 1.83 17.21
CA VAL A 300 -0.98 0.89 17.50
C VAL A 300 -0.57 -0.06 18.63
N CYS A 301 0.59 -0.72 18.48
CA CYS A 301 1.10 -1.67 19.47
C CYS A 301 1.38 -1.00 20.82
N SER A 302 1.97 0.20 20.82
CA SER A 302 2.22 0.96 22.04
C SER A 302 0.92 1.35 22.75
N PHE A 303 -0.08 1.82 21.99
CA PHE A 303 -1.40 2.14 22.52
C PHE A 303 -2.08 0.91 23.13
N LEU A 304 -2.11 -0.21 22.41
CA LEU A 304 -2.72 -1.45 22.90
C LEU A 304 -2.02 -1.93 24.18
N ALA A 305 -0.68 -1.98 24.20
CA ALA A 305 0.07 -2.39 25.40
C ALA A 305 -0.24 -1.51 26.61
N ARG A 306 -0.25 -0.19 26.42
CA ARG A 306 -0.56 0.79 27.48
C ARG A 306 -2.00 0.66 27.97
N GLU A 307 -2.96 0.75 27.06
CA GLU A 307 -4.36 0.83 27.44
C GLU A 307 -4.87 -0.46 28.06
N THR A 308 -4.33 -1.62 27.66
CA THR A 308 -4.75 -2.93 28.20
C THR A 308 -3.91 -3.42 29.38
N ASP A 309 -2.87 -2.68 29.77
CA ASP A 309 -1.82 -3.12 30.72
C ASP A 309 -1.27 -4.51 30.37
N SER A 310 -0.94 -4.70 29.09
CA SER A 310 -0.45 -5.97 28.54
C SER A 310 0.99 -5.87 28.09
N VAL A 311 1.73 -6.97 28.20
CA VAL A 311 2.97 -7.16 27.46
C VAL A 311 2.60 -7.58 26.04
N LEU A 312 3.03 -6.78 25.06
CA LEU A 312 2.72 -7.03 23.65
C LEU A 312 3.99 -7.37 22.88
N LEU A 313 4.00 -8.52 22.20
CA LEU A 313 5.01 -8.94 21.23
C LEU A 313 4.49 -8.65 19.82
N ALA A 314 5.08 -7.67 19.14
CA ALA A 314 4.84 -7.45 17.71
C ALA A 314 5.84 -8.28 16.89
N VAL A 315 5.33 -9.09 15.97
CA VAL A 315 6.16 -9.95 15.11
C VAL A 315 6.52 -9.22 13.81
N GLY A 316 7.81 -9.03 13.59
CA GLY A 316 8.37 -8.38 12.40
C GLY A 316 8.77 -9.38 11.33
N TYR A 317 7.86 -10.30 10.99
CA TYR A 317 8.10 -11.41 10.07
C TYR A 317 8.73 -10.96 8.73
N ARG A 318 9.55 -11.84 8.15
CA ARG A 318 10.14 -11.66 6.83
C ARG A 318 9.06 -11.69 5.77
N LYS A 319 9.23 -10.91 4.71
CA LYS A 319 8.17 -10.62 3.74
C LYS A 319 8.73 -10.35 2.35
N LEU A 320 7.84 -10.10 1.41
CA LEU A 320 8.22 -9.76 0.04
C LEU A 320 9.09 -8.50 -0.01
N PRO A 321 9.98 -8.42 -1.01
CA PRO A 321 10.28 -9.41 -2.07
C PRO A 321 11.24 -10.53 -1.61
N GLN A 322 11.85 -10.42 -0.41
CA GLN A 322 12.95 -11.32 -0.02
C GLN A 322 12.45 -12.72 0.32
N CYS A 323 11.21 -12.82 0.78
CA CYS A 323 10.60 -14.06 1.20
C CYS A 323 9.17 -14.15 0.66
N HIS A 324 8.87 -15.29 0.03
CA HIS A 324 7.53 -15.65 -0.44
C HIS A 324 6.86 -16.60 0.58
N TYR A 325 5.64 -17.03 0.27
CA TYR A 325 5.01 -18.18 0.92
C TYR A 325 5.99 -19.37 1.05
N PRO A 326 6.02 -20.10 2.19
CA PRO A 326 5.23 -19.97 3.42
C PRO A 326 5.95 -19.22 4.57
N VAL A 327 6.96 -18.38 4.26
CA VAL A 327 7.89 -17.84 5.28
C VAL A 327 7.18 -16.99 6.34
N ILE A 328 6.17 -16.20 5.97
CA ILE A 328 5.44 -15.34 6.90
C ILE A 328 4.78 -16.18 8.01
N ALA A 329 4.07 -17.25 7.63
CA ALA A 329 3.39 -18.12 8.57
C ALA A 329 4.39 -18.83 9.50
N SER A 330 5.50 -19.31 8.94
CA SER A 330 6.59 -19.92 9.70
C SER A 330 7.23 -18.97 10.72
N ASP A 331 7.50 -17.72 10.34
CA ASP A 331 8.07 -16.71 11.24
C ASP A 331 7.10 -16.36 12.37
N CYS A 332 5.82 -16.16 12.06
CA CYS A 332 4.81 -15.87 13.05
C CYS A 332 4.62 -17.03 14.04
N LEU A 333 4.56 -18.28 13.56
CA LEU A 333 4.45 -19.45 14.43
C LEU A 333 5.67 -19.59 15.36
N ASN A 334 6.89 -19.50 14.81
CA ASN A 334 8.12 -19.64 15.59
C ASN A 334 8.28 -18.54 16.64
N ALA A 335 7.97 -17.28 16.29
CA ALA A 335 8.00 -16.17 17.24
C ALA A 335 6.98 -16.37 18.37
N SER A 336 5.80 -16.92 18.05
CA SER A 336 4.73 -17.19 19.01
C SER A 336 5.14 -18.29 19.99
N ILE A 337 5.65 -19.42 19.49
CA ILE A 337 6.16 -20.51 20.32
C ILE A 337 7.25 -20.00 21.28
N HIS A 338 8.19 -19.18 20.76
CA HIS A 338 9.26 -18.62 21.60
C HIS A 338 8.70 -17.73 22.72
N PHE A 339 7.75 -16.85 22.40
CA PHE A 339 7.13 -15.98 23.41
C PHE A 339 6.33 -16.77 24.44
N LEU A 340 5.54 -17.76 24.01
CA LEU A 340 4.76 -18.64 24.87
C LEU A 340 5.63 -19.45 25.83
N ARG A 341 6.84 -19.84 25.43
CA ARG A 341 7.82 -20.51 26.30
C ARG A 341 8.50 -19.56 27.29
N THR A 342 8.48 -18.25 27.04
CA THR A 342 9.23 -17.25 27.81
C THR A 342 8.33 -16.28 28.58
N LEU A 343 7.03 -16.53 28.69
CA LEU A 343 6.05 -15.65 29.35
C LEU A 343 6.46 -15.23 30.77
N LYS A 344 6.97 -16.18 31.56
CA LYS A 344 7.42 -15.92 32.95
C LYS A 344 8.51 -14.85 33.01
N THR A 345 9.45 -14.85 32.05
CA THR A 345 10.52 -13.85 31.94
C THR A 345 9.98 -12.44 31.75
N TYR A 346 8.83 -12.32 31.08
CA TYR A 346 8.19 -11.04 30.82
C TYR A 346 7.09 -10.69 31.83
N GLY A 347 6.87 -11.53 32.86
CA GLY A 347 5.81 -11.34 33.84
C GLY A 347 4.40 -11.47 33.25
N VAL A 348 4.24 -12.32 32.24
CA VAL A 348 2.95 -12.59 31.57
C VAL A 348 2.29 -13.82 32.18
N ASP A 349 0.98 -13.73 32.42
CA ASP A 349 0.13 -14.82 32.85
C ASP A 349 -0.16 -15.76 31.65
N PRO A 350 0.23 -17.04 31.71
CA PRO A 350 0.00 -17.99 30.62
C PRO A 350 -1.47 -18.21 30.29
N SER A 351 -2.40 -17.98 31.22
CA SER A 351 -3.85 -18.14 30.99
C SER A 351 -4.51 -16.95 30.29
N ARG A 352 -3.74 -15.87 30.04
CA ARG A 352 -4.27 -14.57 29.56
C ARG A 352 -3.51 -14.05 28.36
N VAL A 353 -3.04 -14.95 27.51
CA VAL A 353 -2.37 -14.60 26.24
C VAL A 353 -3.40 -14.59 25.13
N VAL A 354 -3.48 -13.50 24.38
CA VAL A 354 -4.34 -13.37 23.21
C VAL A 354 -3.51 -13.21 21.95
N VAL A 355 -4.04 -13.69 20.82
CA VAL A 355 -3.53 -13.32 19.50
C VAL A 355 -4.32 -12.15 18.96
N CYS A 356 -3.64 -11.20 18.35
CA CYS A 356 -4.24 -10.02 17.74
C CYS A 356 -3.61 -9.78 16.37
N GLY A 357 -4.42 -9.43 15.38
CA GLY A 357 -3.87 -9.10 14.07
C GLY A 357 -4.90 -8.51 13.14
N ASP A 358 -4.39 -7.85 12.10
CA ASP A 358 -5.23 -7.16 11.13
C ASP A 358 -4.95 -7.62 9.69
N SER A 359 -5.99 -7.68 8.85
CA SER A 359 -5.85 -8.12 7.45
C SER A 359 -5.20 -9.51 7.36
N ILE A 360 -4.13 -9.69 6.58
CA ILE A 360 -3.34 -10.94 6.55
C ILE A 360 -2.84 -11.36 7.96
N GLY A 361 -2.52 -10.41 8.83
CA GLY A 361 -2.13 -10.66 10.22
C GLY A 361 -3.24 -11.30 11.04
N GLY A 362 -4.50 -10.96 10.75
CA GLY A 362 -5.65 -11.61 11.35
C GLY A 362 -5.78 -13.07 10.91
N GLY A 363 -5.63 -13.34 9.61
CA GLY A 363 -5.60 -14.71 9.07
C GLY A 363 -4.51 -15.58 9.68
N LEU A 364 -3.30 -15.04 9.80
CA LEU A 364 -2.19 -15.68 10.49
C LEU A 364 -2.52 -15.97 11.96
N GLY A 365 -3.21 -15.06 12.63
CA GLY A 365 -3.67 -15.28 14.01
C GLY A 365 -4.61 -16.46 14.14
N VAL A 366 -5.50 -16.68 13.16
CA VAL A 366 -6.36 -17.87 13.12
C VAL A 366 -5.53 -19.12 12.88
N TYR A 367 -4.73 -19.15 11.82
CA TYR A 367 -3.92 -20.32 11.47
C TYR A 367 -3.01 -20.75 12.62
N ILE A 368 -2.34 -19.79 13.28
CA ILE A 368 -1.46 -20.09 14.41
C ILE A 368 -2.25 -20.61 15.61
N SER A 369 -3.46 -20.07 15.86
CA SER A 369 -4.33 -20.60 16.93
C SER A 369 -4.70 -22.06 16.66
N GLN A 370 -4.98 -22.43 15.40
CA GLN A 370 -5.26 -23.81 15.00
C GLN A 370 -4.07 -24.73 15.23
N ILE A 371 -2.86 -24.33 14.81
CA ILE A 371 -1.64 -25.13 14.98
C ILE A 371 -1.26 -25.30 16.46
N LEU A 372 -1.46 -24.26 17.28
CA LEU A 372 -1.10 -24.30 18.71
C LEU A 372 -1.98 -25.26 19.53
N LEU A 373 -3.17 -25.65 19.05
CA LEU A 373 -3.99 -26.68 19.70
C LEU A 373 -3.26 -28.02 19.83
N GLY A 374 -2.37 -28.34 18.88
CA GLY A 374 -1.54 -29.54 18.91
C GLY A 374 -0.34 -29.47 19.87
N GLN A 375 0.00 -28.29 20.39
CA GLN A 375 1.21 -28.05 21.19
C GLN A 375 0.89 -28.06 22.69
N LYS A 376 0.70 -29.25 23.28
CA LYS A 376 0.27 -29.42 24.67
C LYS A 376 1.27 -28.91 25.72
N ASP A 377 2.53 -28.69 25.35
CA ASP A 377 3.58 -28.10 26.21
C ASP A 377 3.49 -26.57 26.29
N LEU A 378 2.65 -25.93 25.47
CA LEU A 378 2.50 -24.48 25.43
C LEU A 378 1.20 -24.02 26.09
N PRO A 379 1.19 -22.81 26.68
CA PRO A 379 -0.05 -22.17 27.11
C PRO A 379 -1.05 -22.01 25.96
N GLN A 380 -2.33 -22.27 26.24
CA GLN A 380 -3.41 -22.06 25.28
C GLN A 380 -3.67 -20.57 25.05
N ILE A 381 -4.04 -20.22 23.83
CA ILE A 381 -4.50 -18.88 23.50
C ILE A 381 -5.88 -18.66 24.14
N ARG A 382 -6.01 -17.58 24.90
CA ARG A 382 -7.23 -17.22 25.63
C ARG A 382 -8.34 -16.70 24.71
N ALA A 383 -7.97 -15.92 23.69
CA ALA A 383 -8.90 -15.35 22.71
C ALA A 383 -8.18 -14.93 21.42
N GLN A 384 -8.94 -14.86 20.33
CA GLN A 384 -8.51 -14.34 19.03
C GLN A 384 -9.11 -12.94 18.79
N ILE A 385 -8.29 -11.93 18.52
CA ILE A 385 -8.74 -10.57 18.16
C ILE A 385 -8.39 -10.33 16.70
N LEU A 386 -9.40 -10.34 15.83
CA LEU A 386 -9.21 -10.33 14.38
C LEU A 386 -9.82 -9.06 13.79
N ILE A 387 -8.97 -8.22 13.21
CA ILE A 387 -9.37 -6.94 12.64
C ILE A 387 -9.42 -7.08 11.10
N TYR A 388 -10.63 -7.04 10.53
CA TYR A 388 -10.91 -7.23 9.09
C TYR A 388 -10.01 -8.29 8.42
N PRO A 389 -9.96 -9.53 8.98
CA PRO A 389 -8.98 -10.52 8.59
C PRO A 389 -9.18 -11.02 7.15
N ILE A 390 -8.08 -11.46 6.53
CA ILE A 390 -8.15 -12.36 5.36
C ILE A 390 -8.28 -13.78 5.91
N ILE A 391 -9.39 -14.46 5.62
CA ILE A 391 -9.67 -15.80 6.16
C ILE A 391 -9.84 -16.83 5.03
N GLN A 392 -10.01 -16.36 3.79
CA GLN A 392 -10.04 -17.20 2.60
C GLN A 392 -9.53 -16.46 1.37
N CYS A 393 -8.96 -17.18 0.41
CA CYS A 393 -8.49 -16.68 -0.89
C CYS A 393 -9.08 -17.49 -2.06
N ILE A 394 -10.26 -18.09 -1.88
CA ILE A 394 -10.94 -18.93 -2.89
C ILE A 394 -12.08 -18.18 -3.58
N ASN A 395 -13.03 -17.65 -2.81
CA ASN A 395 -14.23 -17.00 -3.29
C ASN A 395 -14.10 -15.46 -3.27
N PHE A 396 -13.66 -14.90 -4.40
CA PHE A 396 -13.60 -13.44 -4.62
C PHE A 396 -14.90 -12.84 -5.19
N GLN A 397 -16.00 -13.58 -5.09
CA GLN A 397 -17.30 -13.22 -5.65
C GLN A 397 -18.36 -12.93 -4.58
N LEU A 398 -17.92 -12.75 -3.32
CA LEU A 398 -18.77 -12.37 -2.19
C LEU A 398 -19.35 -10.96 -2.35
N PRO A 399 -20.50 -10.66 -1.70
CA PRO A 399 -21.15 -9.34 -1.78
C PRO A 399 -20.22 -8.15 -1.56
N SER A 400 -19.38 -8.16 -0.51
CA SER A 400 -18.45 -7.07 -0.22
C SER A 400 -17.38 -6.92 -1.29
N THR A 401 -16.86 -8.02 -1.83
CA THR A 401 -15.84 -7.99 -2.89
C THR A 401 -16.39 -7.37 -4.17
N GLN A 402 -17.65 -7.63 -4.53
CA GLN A 402 -18.30 -6.98 -5.67
C GLN A 402 -18.61 -5.51 -5.42
N GLN A 403 -19.19 -5.19 -4.25
CA GLN A 403 -19.66 -3.86 -3.91
C GLN A 403 -18.51 -2.84 -3.74
N TYR A 404 -17.39 -3.28 -3.18
CA TYR A 404 -16.29 -2.41 -2.78
C TYR A 404 -14.99 -2.63 -3.56
N GLN A 405 -15.04 -3.33 -4.70
CA GLN A 405 -13.87 -3.68 -5.54
C GLN A 405 -12.92 -2.51 -5.87
N ASN A 406 -13.41 -1.27 -5.86
CA ASN A 406 -12.66 -0.06 -6.22
C ASN A 406 -12.43 0.89 -5.03
N ILE A 407 -12.67 0.44 -3.80
CA ILE A 407 -12.52 1.31 -2.63
C ILE A 407 -11.05 1.65 -2.33
N PRO A 408 -10.80 2.86 -1.81
CA PRO A 408 -9.48 3.28 -1.33
C PRO A 408 -8.79 2.26 -0.42
N PHE A 409 -7.45 2.24 -0.43
CA PHE A 409 -6.57 1.38 0.39
C PHE A 409 -6.56 -0.11 0.06
N LEU A 410 -7.67 -0.70 -0.37
CA LEU A 410 -7.71 -2.09 -0.82
C LEU A 410 -8.69 -2.25 -1.99
N THR A 411 -8.17 -2.11 -3.21
CA THR A 411 -8.90 -2.51 -4.42
C THR A 411 -8.74 -4.01 -4.66
N ARG A 412 -9.68 -4.61 -5.40
CA ARG A 412 -9.56 -6.02 -5.83
C ARG A 412 -8.29 -6.25 -6.64
N ASP A 413 -7.91 -5.28 -7.46
CA ASP A 413 -6.71 -5.30 -8.29
C ASP A 413 -5.43 -5.35 -7.45
N PHE A 414 -5.35 -4.51 -6.41
CA PHE A 414 -4.22 -4.50 -5.49
C PHE A 414 -4.14 -5.79 -4.68
N MET A 415 -5.28 -6.29 -4.18
CA MET A 415 -5.35 -7.57 -3.49
C MET A 415 -4.85 -8.73 -4.36
N MET A 416 -5.31 -8.81 -5.63
CA MET A 416 -4.86 -9.86 -6.57
C MET A 416 -3.37 -9.76 -6.87
N MET A 417 -2.84 -8.55 -7.02
CA MET A 417 -1.40 -8.35 -7.19
C MET A 417 -0.61 -8.85 -5.97
N CYS A 418 -1.06 -8.54 -4.75
CA CYS A 418 -0.44 -9.02 -3.51
C CYS A 418 -0.49 -10.54 -3.42
N LEU A 419 -1.64 -11.16 -3.69
CA LEU A 419 -1.83 -12.61 -3.69
C LEU A 419 -0.87 -13.30 -4.66
N CYS A 420 -0.82 -12.83 -5.92
CA CYS A 420 0.05 -13.41 -6.94
C CYS A 420 1.53 -13.31 -6.56
N LYS A 421 1.96 -12.16 -6.02
CA LYS A 421 3.35 -12.00 -5.55
C LYS A 421 3.67 -12.87 -4.33
N TYR A 422 2.72 -13.00 -3.40
CA TYR A 422 2.92 -13.76 -2.17
C TYR A 422 3.06 -15.26 -2.45
N LEU A 423 2.17 -15.81 -3.30
CA LEU A 423 2.12 -17.23 -3.65
C LEU A 423 2.96 -17.59 -4.88
N VAL A 424 3.65 -16.64 -5.49
CA VAL A 424 4.46 -16.83 -6.71
C VAL A 424 3.62 -17.38 -7.88
N ILE A 425 2.44 -16.79 -8.07
CA ILE A 425 1.52 -17.14 -9.16
C ILE A 425 1.73 -16.16 -10.31
N ASP A 426 1.81 -16.66 -11.56
CA ASP A 426 1.82 -15.78 -12.73
C ASP A 426 0.52 -14.94 -12.81
N PRO A 427 0.60 -13.59 -12.88
CA PRO A 427 -0.56 -12.72 -12.96
C PRO A 427 -1.50 -12.99 -14.15
N CYS A 428 -1.09 -13.72 -15.18
CA CYS A 428 -1.97 -14.14 -16.27
C CYS A 428 -3.15 -15.01 -15.79
N TRP A 429 -3.01 -15.70 -14.65
CA TRP A 429 -4.05 -16.53 -14.05
C TRP A 429 -5.05 -15.74 -13.21
N ARG A 430 -4.89 -14.42 -13.07
CA ARG A 430 -5.75 -13.57 -12.26
C ARG A 430 -7.24 -13.73 -12.58
N ASP A 431 -7.61 -13.74 -13.86
CA ASP A 431 -9.00 -13.89 -14.27
C ASP A 431 -9.53 -15.30 -13.99
N ALA A 432 -8.67 -16.32 -14.06
CA ALA A 432 -9.02 -17.69 -13.72
C ALA A 432 -9.32 -17.83 -12.22
N ILE A 433 -8.50 -17.21 -11.35
CA ILE A 433 -8.72 -17.18 -9.90
C ILE A 433 -10.03 -16.44 -9.57
N LEU A 434 -10.21 -15.23 -10.10
CA LEU A 434 -11.40 -14.42 -9.81
C LEU A 434 -12.71 -15.09 -10.21
N LYS A 435 -12.71 -15.89 -11.27
CA LYS A 435 -13.87 -16.64 -11.75
C LYS A 435 -13.94 -18.07 -11.19
N GLY A 436 -13.00 -18.47 -10.35
CA GLY A 436 -12.97 -19.78 -9.70
C GLY A 436 -12.63 -20.95 -10.63
N LEU A 437 -12.02 -20.71 -11.79
CA LEU A 437 -11.66 -21.78 -12.75
C LEU A 437 -10.60 -22.71 -12.17
N CYS A 438 -9.78 -22.23 -11.23
CA CYS A 438 -8.77 -23.04 -10.57
C CYS A 438 -9.34 -23.95 -9.46
N ILE A 439 -10.64 -23.90 -9.17
CA ILE A 439 -11.26 -24.64 -8.06
C ILE A 439 -11.74 -26.01 -8.55
N PRO A 440 -11.18 -27.14 -8.06
CA PRO A 440 -11.67 -28.46 -8.43
C PRO A 440 -13.13 -28.67 -8.02
N PRO A 441 -13.98 -29.34 -8.83
CA PRO A 441 -15.38 -29.56 -8.51
C PRO A 441 -15.59 -30.26 -7.15
N ASP A 442 -14.80 -31.28 -6.83
CA ASP A 442 -14.88 -32.01 -5.56
C ASP A 442 -14.51 -31.13 -4.36
N PHE A 443 -13.53 -30.24 -4.54
CA PHE A 443 -13.16 -29.26 -3.53
C PHE A 443 -14.32 -28.30 -3.26
N TRP A 444 -14.90 -27.72 -4.32
CA TRP A 444 -16.04 -26.83 -4.18
C TRP A 444 -17.22 -27.53 -3.51
N MET A 445 -17.54 -28.76 -3.93
CA MET A 445 -18.62 -29.55 -3.33
C MET A 445 -18.45 -29.73 -1.82
N LYS A 446 -17.21 -29.97 -1.35
CA LYS A 446 -16.90 -30.13 0.07
C LYS A 446 -16.99 -28.82 0.86
N TYR A 447 -16.45 -27.72 0.32
CA TYR A 447 -16.19 -26.49 1.08
C TYR A 447 -17.16 -25.34 0.80
N GLN A 448 -18.00 -25.41 -0.24
CA GLN A 448 -18.96 -24.35 -0.59
C GLN A 448 -19.91 -23.98 0.54
N LYS A 449 -20.25 -24.95 1.40
CA LYS A 449 -21.11 -24.73 2.58
C LYS A 449 -20.56 -23.69 3.55
N TRP A 450 -19.25 -23.43 3.53
CA TRP A 450 -18.59 -22.40 4.35
C TRP A 450 -18.23 -21.16 3.53
N LEU A 451 -17.92 -21.31 2.24
CA LEU A 451 -17.50 -20.22 1.35
C LEU A 451 -18.66 -19.48 0.65
N SER A 452 -19.89 -19.99 0.74
CA SER A 452 -21.05 -19.43 0.04
C SER A 452 -21.52 -18.09 0.62
N ALA A 453 -22.04 -17.22 -0.25
CA ALA A 453 -22.74 -15.99 0.12
C ALA A 453 -24.05 -16.23 0.92
N ASP A 454 -24.54 -17.48 0.98
CA ASP A 454 -25.65 -17.87 1.85
C ASP A 454 -25.35 -17.63 3.33
N ASN A 455 -24.07 -17.72 3.70
CA ASN A 455 -23.57 -17.46 5.05
C ASN A 455 -23.52 -15.97 5.39
N ILE A 456 -23.78 -15.08 4.43
CA ILE A 456 -23.78 -13.63 4.63
C ILE A 456 -25.21 -13.15 4.97
N PRO A 457 -25.41 -12.38 6.06
CA PRO A 457 -26.73 -11.85 6.42
C PRO A 457 -27.37 -11.02 5.29
N LYS A 458 -28.70 -11.16 5.14
CA LYS A 458 -29.47 -10.49 4.07
C LYS A 458 -29.24 -8.98 4.00
N SER A 459 -29.05 -8.31 5.14
CA SER A 459 -28.78 -6.86 5.21
C SER A 459 -27.53 -6.42 4.44
N PHE A 460 -26.57 -7.31 4.22
CA PHE A 460 -25.33 -7.05 3.48
C PHE A 460 -25.40 -7.46 2.01
N LYS A 461 -26.54 -8.01 1.56
CA LYS A 461 -26.77 -8.52 0.19
C LYS A 461 -27.68 -7.62 -0.66
N ASN A 462 -28.01 -6.41 -0.20
CA ASN A 462 -29.00 -5.54 -0.87
C ASN A 462 -28.70 -5.20 -2.33
N LYS A 463 -27.41 -5.15 -2.72
CA LYS A 463 -26.95 -4.89 -4.10
C LYS A 463 -26.23 -6.10 -4.71
N TYR A 464 -26.31 -7.25 -4.06
CA TYR A 464 -25.59 -8.44 -4.47
C TYR A 464 -26.28 -9.10 -5.66
N GLN A 465 -25.49 -9.45 -6.66
CA GLN A 465 -25.92 -10.33 -7.73
C GLN A 465 -25.14 -11.63 -7.58
N GLU A 466 -25.86 -12.73 -7.40
CA GLU A 466 -25.25 -14.05 -7.31
C GLU A 466 -24.59 -14.37 -8.66
N PRO A 467 -23.25 -14.53 -8.68
CA PRO A 467 -22.53 -14.81 -9.91
C PRO A 467 -22.54 -16.31 -10.21
N HIS A 468 -22.36 -16.65 -11.48
CA HIS A 468 -22.05 -18.03 -11.85
C HIS A 468 -20.62 -18.36 -11.40
N PHE A 469 -20.49 -19.06 -10.27
CA PHE A 469 -19.23 -19.38 -9.61
C PHE A 469 -19.31 -20.76 -8.92
N PRO A 470 -18.26 -21.60 -8.99
CA PRO A 470 -17.06 -21.44 -9.82
C PRO A 470 -17.38 -21.63 -11.32
N GLY A 471 -16.56 -21.03 -12.19
CA GLY A 471 -16.60 -21.31 -13.63
C GLY A 471 -16.08 -22.71 -13.97
N PRO A 472 -16.07 -23.09 -15.26
CA PRO A 472 -15.56 -24.39 -15.70
C PRO A 472 -14.12 -24.63 -15.26
N PHE A 473 -13.86 -25.79 -14.67
CA PHE A 473 -12.53 -26.13 -14.13
C PHE A 473 -11.44 -26.08 -15.21
N ASN A 474 -10.32 -25.46 -14.86
CA ASN A 474 -9.11 -25.38 -15.66
C ASN A 474 -7.94 -25.97 -14.87
N GLU A 475 -7.48 -27.15 -15.30
CA GLU A 475 -6.42 -27.90 -14.63
C GLU A 475 -5.08 -27.13 -14.60
N ALA A 476 -4.72 -26.42 -15.67
CA ALA A 476 -3.50 -25.63 -15.72
C ALA A 476 -3.54 -24.47 -14.72
N ALA A 477 -4.69 -23.80 -14.59
CA ALA A 477 -4.89 -22.78 -13.58
C ALA A 477 -4.75 -23.37 -12.16
N TYR A 478 -5.37 -24.53 -11.91
CA TYR A 478 -5.26 -25.22 -10.61
C TYR A 478 -3.82 -25.57 -10.25
N LEU A 479 -3.05 -26.15 -11.18
CA LEU A 479 -1.67 -26.55 -10.93
C LEU A 479 -0.77 -25.36 -10.59
N GLU A 480 -0.96 -24.21 -11.26
CA GLU A 480 -0.25 -22.97 -10.93
C GLU A 480 -0.66 -22.43 -9.56
N THR A 481 -1.95 -22.48 -9.22
CA THR A 481 -2.49 -21.80 -8.05
C THR A 481 -2.73 -22.73 -6.87
N LYS A 482 -2.20 -23.96 -6.88
CA LYS A 482 -2.52 -25.00 -5.88
C LYS A 482 -2.28 -24.57 -4.43
N HIS A 483 -1.33 -23.66 -4.21
CA HIS A 483 -1.03 -23.12 -2.88
C HIS A 483 -2.15 -22.28 -2.30
N LEU A 484 -3.09 -21.78 -3.13
CA LEU A 484 -4.32 -21.16 -2.63
C LEU A 484 -5.10 -22.08 -1.72
N PHE A 485 -5.02 -23.40 -1.90
CA PHE A 485 -5.82 -24.36 -1.13
C PHE A 485 -5.11 -24.87 0.13
N ASP A 486 -3.88 -24.41 0.40
CA ASP A 486 -3.13 -24.78 1.59
C ASP A 486 -3.78 -24.15 2.83
N ILE A 487 -3.87 -24.91 3.93
CA ILE A 487 -4.64 -24.53 5.13
C ILE A 487 -4.18 -23.20 5.76
N GLU A 488 -2.92 -22.83 5.59
CA GLU A 488 -2.37 -21.57 6.10
C GLU A 488 -2.85 -20.33 5.32
N ASN A 489 -3.30 -20.50 4.08
CA ASN A 489 -3.96 -19.48 3.27
C ASN A 489 -5.49 -19.53 3.43
N GLU A 490 -6.02 -20.68 3.82
CA GLU A 490 -7.46 -20.94 3.96
C GLU A 490 -7.86 -21.38 5.38
N PRO A 491 -7.52 -20.61 6.43
CA PRO A 491 -7.82 -21.01 7.80
C PRO A 491 -9.33 -21.19 8.07
N LEU A 492 -10.21 -20.63 7.22
CA LEU A 492 -11.66 -20.89 7.26
C LEU A 492 -12.01 -22.38 7.11
N LEU A 493 -11.20 -23.11 6.34
CA LEU A 493 -11.48 -24.46 5.85
C LEU A 493 -10.93 -25.57 6.76
N ALA A 494 -10.37 -25.20 7.91
CA ALA A 494 -9.98 -26.19 8.92
C ALA A 494 -11.19 -27.05 9.32
N ASP A 495 -10.89 -28.32 9.64
CA ASP A 495 -11.89 -29.31 9.99
C ASP A 495 -12.72 -28.87 11.20
N ASP A 496 -13.97 -29.34 11.28
CA ASP A 496 -14.92 -28.98 12.34
C ASP A 496 -14.31 -29.24 13.73
N GLU A 497 -13.59 -30.36 13.89
CA GLU A 497 -12.92 -30.74 15.13
C GLU A 497 -11.86 -29.72 15.57
N ILE A 498 -11.16 -29.08 14.63
CA ILE A 498 -10.17 -28.03 14.93
C ILE A 498 -10.91 -26.76 15.34
N ILE A 499 -11.91 -26.34 14.56
CA ILE A 499 -12.66 -25.11 14.82
C ILE A 499 -13.37 -25.17 16.19
N ALA A 500 -13.96 -26.31 16.54
CA ALA A 500 -14.67 -26.52 17.81
C ALA A 500 -13.77 -26.44 19.06
N GLN A 501 -12.45 -26.47 18.88
CA GLN A 501 -11.46 -26.33 19.97
C GLN A 501 -10.85 -24.93 20.05
N LEU A 502 -11.17 -24.03 19.11
CA LEU A 502 -10.60 -22.69 19.10
C LEU A 502 -11.14 -21.83 20.27
N PRO A 503 -10.34 -20.88 20.77
CA PRO A 503 -10.80 -19.97 21.81
C PRO A 503 -11.79 -18.95 21.26
N GLU A 504 -12.50 -18.27 22.17
CA GLU A 504 -13.45 -17.20 21.82
C GLU A 504 -12.81 -16.11 20.96
N ALA A 505 -13.62 -15.47 20.12
CA ALA A 505 -13.15 -14.52 19.14
C ALA A 505 -13.81 -13.15 19.25
N PHE A 506 -13.01 -12.09 19.13
CA PHE A 506 -13.45 -10.74 18.85
C PHE A 506 -13.17 -10.38 17.40
N LEU A 507 -14.22 -10.17 16.63
CA LEU A 507 -14.15 -9.92 15.20
C LEU A 507 -14.52 -8.48 14.89
N VAL A 508 -13.66 -7.77 14.18
CA VAL A 508 -13.96 -6.44 13.64
C VAL A 508 -14.14 -6.53 12.13
N SER A 509 -15.23 -5.98 11.63
CA SER A 509 -15.44 -5.80 10.19
C SER A 509 -15.66 -4.32 9.88
N CYS A 510 -15.20 -3.88 8.71
CA CYS A 510 -15.45 -2.54 8.19
C CYS A 510 -16.54 -2.60 7.12
N GLU A 511 -17.43 -1.61 7.08
CA GLU A 511 -18.49 -1.59 6.07
C GLU A 511 -17.92 -1.45 4.67
N SER A 512 -16.99 -0.50 4.48
CA SER A 512 -16.37 -0.19 3.19
C SER A 512 -15.08 -1.00 2.98
N ASP A 513 -15.20 -2.33 2.95
CA ASP A 513 -14.06 -3.25 2.82
C ASP A 513 -14.42 -4.47 1.97
N ILE A 514 -13.56 -4.84 1.02
CA ILE A 514 -13.77 -6.04 0.19
C ILE A 514 -13.69 -7.33 1.01
N LEU A 515 -13.02 -7.32 2.17
CA LEU A 515 -12.86 -8.44 3.11
C LEU A 515 -13.90 -8.41 4.25
N ARG A 516 -14.92 -7.54 4.18
CA ARG A 516 -15.99 -7.54 5.18
C ARG A 516 -16.62 -8.92 5.30
N ASP A 517 -16.89 -9.56 4.17
CA ASP A 517 -17.61 -10.82 4.14
C ASP A 517 -16.73 -12.00 4.61
N ASP A 518 -15.40 -11.95 4.46
CA ASP A 518 -14.48 -12.92 5.10
C ASP A 518 -14.68 -12.96 6.62
N THR A 519 -14.85 -11.79 7.24
CA THR A 519 -15.12 -11.69 8.69
C THR A 519 -16.46 -12.34 9.04
N LEU A 520 -17.47 -12.17 8.19
CA LEU A 520 -18.82 -12.71 8.39
C LEU A 520 -18.87 -14.23 8.17
N LEU A 521 -18.16 -14.74 7.17
CA LEU A 521 -18.00 -16.18 6.96
C LEU A 521 -17.35 -16.84 8.18
N TYR A 522 -16.26 -16.27 8.69
CA TYR A 522 -15.57 -16.82 9.85
C TYR A 522 -16.38 -16.69 11.14
N LYS A 523 -17.10 -15.57 11.32
CA LYS A 523 -18.07 -15.41 12.41
C LYS A 523 -19.06 -16.57 12.43
N LYS A 524 -19.71 -16.82 11.29
CA LYS A 524 -20.68 -17.91 11.17
C LYS A 524 -20.04 -19.27 11.41
N ARG A 525 -18.84 -19.50 10.86
CA ARG A 525 -18.07 -20.74 11.04
C ARG A 525 -17.84 -21.07 12.52
N LEU A 526 -17.45 -20.07 13.31
CA LEU A 526 -17.23 -20.20 14.75
C LEU A 526 -18.54 -20.43 15.51
N GLU A 527 -19.59 -19.65 15.22
CA GLU A 527 -20.91 -19.77 15.86
C GLU A 527 -21.54 -21.15 15.60
N ASP A 528 -21.43 -21.68 14.38
CA ASP A 528 -21.93 -23.01 14.02
C ASP A 528 -21.23 -24.15 14.79
N GLN A 529 -20.02 -23.91 15.30
CA GLN A 529 -19.25 -24.84 16.15
C GLN A 529 -19.37 -24.53 17.64
N GLY A 530 -20.25 -23.60 18.04
CA GLY A 530 -20.49 -23.24 19.43
C GLY A 530 -19.41 -22.37 20.08
N ILE A 531 -18.50 -21.79 19.29
CA ILE A 531 -17.46 -20.90 19.82
C ILE A 531 -18.07 -19.52 20.11
N PRO A 532 -17.84 -18.92 21.30
CA PRO A 532 -18.30 -17.58 21.60
C PRO A 532 -17.66 -16.54 20.67
N VAL A 533 -18.49 -15.69 20.06
CA VAL A 533 -18.05 -14.62 19.16
C VAL A 533 -18.63 -13.28 19.59
N THR A 534 -17.75 -12.31 19.79
CA THR A 534 -18.12 -10.89 19.88
C THR A 534 -17.79 -10.20 18.56
N TRP A 535 -18.78 -9.63 17.89
CA TRP A 535 -18.60 -8.98 16.60
C TRP A 535 -18.85 -7.47 16.69
N TYR A 536 -17.89 -6.68 16.19
CA TYR A 536 -17.96 -5.23 16.11
C TYR A 536 -17.88 -4.76 14.66
N HIS A 537 -18.99 -4.25 14.14
CA HIS A 537 -19.08 -3.74 12.78
C HIS A 537 -18.96 -2.21 12.73
N VAL A 538 -18.00 -1.73 11.94
CA VAL A 538 -17.64 -0.32 11.85
C VAL A 538 -18.24 0.28 10.59
N LYS A 539 -19.39 0.95 10.74
CA LYS A 539 -20.17 1.50 9.62
C LYS A 539 -19.42 2.51 8.75
N ASP A 540 -18.52 3.29 9.35
CA ASP A 540 -17.67 4.28 8.68
C ASP A 540 -16.23 3.78 8.47
N GLY A 541 -16.00 2.48 8.69
CA GLY A 541 -14.69 1.85 8.55
C GLY A 541 -14.40 1.41 7.12
N PHE A 542 -13.11 1.38 6.78
CA PHE A 542 -12.57 0.85 5.53
C PHE A 542 -11.31 0.02 5.79
N HIS A 543 -10.83 -0.71 4.78
CA HIS A 543 -9.68 -1.59 4.97
C HIS A 543 -8.43 -0.84 5.43
N ALA A 544 -7.67 -1.45 6.34
CA ALA A 544 -6.43 -0.90 6.88
C ALA A 544 -6.56 0.46 7.60
N CYS A 545 -7.77 0.87 7.97
CA CYS A 545 -7.99 2.16 8.63
C CYS A 545 -7.23 2.27 9.97
N ILE A 546 -6.91 1.18 10.68
CA ILE A 546 -6.14 1.25 11.93
C ILE A 546 -4.73 1.80 11.73
N LEU A 547 -4.18 1.72 10.52
CA LEU A 547 -2.86 2.29 10.18
C LEU A 547 -2.81 3.81 10.34
N LEU A 548 -3.99 4.43 10.25
CA LEU A 548 -4.21 5.85 10.34
C LEU A 548 -4.43 6.30 11.80
N PHE A 549 -4.37 5.39 12.77
CA PHE A 549 -4.42 5.73 14.18
C PHE A 549 -3.23 6.63 14.59
N ASP A 550 -3.53 7.69 15.35
CA ASP A 550 -2.56 8.65 15.87
C ASP A 550 -1.62 9.24 14.79
N ARG A 551 -2.15 9.42 13.56
CA ARG A 551 -1.43 10.03 12.43
C ARG A 551 -1.75 11.52 12.23
N LYS A 552 -2.31 12.16 13.26
CA LYS A 552 -2.81 13.54 13.30
C LYS A 552 -3.61 13.93 12.06
N PRO A 553 -3.30 14.87 11.16
CA PRO A 553 -4.34 15.30 10.20
C PRO A 553 -4.85 14.15 9.31
N PHE A 554 -4.14 13.02 9.26
CA PHE A 554 -4.55 11.80 8.56
C PHE A 554 -5.29 10.76 9.43
N SER A 555 -5.67 11.09 10.67
CA SER A 555 -6.37 10.15 11.55
C SER A 555 -7.85 10.10 11.23
N PHE A 556 -8.41 8.89 11.20
CA PHE A 556 -9.83 8.68 10.97
C PHE A 556 -10.51 8.25 12.28
N PRO A 557 -11.75 8.73 12.56
CA PRO A 557 -12.50 8.32 13.75
C PRO A 557 -12.71 6.80 13.84
N CYS A 558 -12.87 6.12 12.70
CA CYS A 558 -13.04 4.68 12.66
C CYS A 558 -11.81 3.92 13.22
N SER A 559 -10.60 4.42 13.00
CA SER A 559 -9.36 3.85 13.57
C SER A 559 -9.40 3.83 15.09
N GLN A 560 -9.80 4.95 15.71
CA GLN A 560 -9.92 5.06 17.17
C GLN A 560 -11.03 4.15 17.71
N LYS A 561 -12.22 4.16 17.07
CA LYS A 561 -13.36 3.31 17.47
C LYS A 561 -12.99 1.83 17.50
N ILE A 562 -12.25 1.36 16.49
CA ILE A 562 -11.76 -0.03 16.42
C ILE A 562 -10.85 -0.33 17.60
N LEU A 563 -9.82 0.49 17.82
CA LEU A 563 -8.85 0.24 18.89
C LEU A 563 -9.48 0.33 20.28
N ASP A 564 -10.42 1.27 20.50
CA ASP A 564 -11.17 1.35 21.76
C ASP A 564 -12.06 0.12 21.99
N ALA A 565 -12.65 -0.43 20.93
CA ALA A 565 -13.42 -1.68 21.01
C ALA A 565 -12.52 -2.87 21.35
N VAL A 566 -11.35 -2.98 20.70
CA VAL A 566 -10.33 -4.00 21.00
C VAL A 566 -9.84 -3.88 22.46
N VAL A 567 -9.53 -2.67 22.93
CA VAL A 567 -9.09 -2.43 24.31
C VAL A 567 -10.17 -2.86 25.30
N ARG A 568 -11.43 -2.51 25.06
CA ARG A 568 -12.56 -2.91 25.93
C ARG A 568 -12.70 -4.43 25.99
N TYR A 569 -12.62 -5.11 24.85
CA TYR A 569 -12.68 -6.57 24.80
C TYR A 569 -11.54 -7.21 25.59
N ILE A 570 -10.27 -6.83 25.32
CA ILE A 570 -9.11 -7.41 26.01
C ILE A 570 -9.18 -7.15 27.53
N LYS A 571 -9.70 -6.01 27.97
CA LYS A 571 -9.91 -5.73 29.41
C LYS A 571 -10.97 -6.61 30.06
N SER A 572 -11.97 -7.05 29.30
CA SER A 572 -13.08 -7.86 29.80
C SER A 572 -12.70 -9.32 30.05
N ILE A 573 -11.60 -9.79 29.45
CA ILE A 573 -11.11 -11.17 29.56
C ILE A 573 -9.86 -11.34 30.44
#